data_AF-A0A2S8PFI1-F1
#
_entry.id   AF-A0A2S8PFI1-F1
#
_cell.length_a   1.000
_cell.length_b   1.000
_cell.length_c   1.000
_cell.angle_alpha   90.00
_cell.angle_beta   90.00
_cell.angle_gamma   90.00
#
_symmetry.space_group_name_H-M   'P 1'
#
loop_
_entity.id
_entity.type
_entity.pdbx_description
1 polymer ?
#
loop_
_entity_poly.entity_id
_entity_poly.type
_entity_poly.pdbx_seq_one_letter_code
_entity_poly.pdbx_strand_id
1 'polypeptide(L)'
;MQEAQLTFFGGVGKSGGVQVLYGKGKQGLMFDFGVEHSSLLFPTQVTLFEPVNATPGRELRQFLLGGMTAPLPELYDAQQIVGLDWAAVRRVWGNRDFPNYDLIHLYIGHMHTDHMALLPFAHPDLPVYMSHDSYSLFRGMVAGRHSKDTGAKITTCDDLTVVDFGEFTMQVVEMDHNATGASGIIIDDGTHRIAYTGDWRRQGKHPDKIDRFIRLCQSKPIDVLITEGTRLTSDPSTVPLQITEEALLVSFAEIVREAEGLVYLQLSPRDLERMADMIAIAADQGKSIVMEASLAAVWHTANREGVRMLHGHPACDVPVQVIDATIADGMEVPYPAVSLEEVTERKPEMVYFFKFPDLAHMIELETL
;
A
#
# COMPACT_ATOMS: atom_id res chain seq x y z
N MET A 1 34.19 -7.93 -12.56
CA MET A 1 32.95 -7.64 -11.82
C MET A 1 32.17 -6.63 -12.63
N GLN A 2 30.88 -6.87 -12.88
CA GLN A 2 30.01 -5.82 -13.42
C GLN A 2 29.93 -4.70 -12.38
N GLU A 3 30.03 -3.45 -12.83
CA GLU A 3 29.84 -2.28 -11.97
C GLU A 3 28.41 -2.27 -11.40
N ALA A 4 28.26 -1.69 -10.21
CA ALA A 4 26.93 -1.49 -9.62
C ALA A 4 26.14 -0.49 -10.48
N GLN A 5 24.86 -0.77 -10.73
CA GLN A 5 24.00 0.09 -11.56
C GLN A 5 22.66 0.36 -10.87
N LEU A 6 22.23 1.62 -10.87
CA LEU A 6 20.87 2.02 -10.55
C LEU A 6 20.12 2.39 -11.84
N THR A 7 18.95 1.78 -12.04
CA THR A 7 18.06 2.06 -13.18
C THR A 7 16.68 2.46 -12.67
N PHE A 8 16.21 3.63 -13.09
CA PHE A 8 14.89 4.13 -12.75
C PHE A 8 13.91 3.86 -13.90
N PHE A 9 12.89 3.06 -13.64
CA PHE A 9 11.79 2.80 -14.57
C PHE A 9 10.59 3.70 -14.25
N GLY A 10 10.26 3.87 -12.98
CA GLY A 10 9.13 4.70 -12.56
C GLY A 10 9.42 5.53 -11.30
N GLY A 11 8.47 6.38 -10.91
CA GLY A 11 8.59 7.27 -9.75
C GLY A 11 9.48 8.51 -9.93
N VAL A 12 9.94 8.81 -11.16
CA VAL A 12 10.78 9.99 -11.44
C VAL A 12 9.98 11.08 -12.16
N GLY A 13 9.93 12.27 -11.56
CA GLY A 13 9.23 13.44 -12.13
C GLY A 13 7.70 13.33 -12.10
N LYS A 14 7.17 12.38 -11.32
CA LYS A 14 5.74 12.05 -11.22
C LYS A 14 5.40 11.59 -9.79
N SER A 15 4.11 11.56 -9.44
CA SER A 15 3.64 11.02 -8.17
C SER A 15 3.24 9.55 -8.31
N GLY A 16 3.97 8.66 -7.64
CA GLY A 16 3.72 7.22 -7.63
C GLY A 16 4.32 6.44 -8.83
N GLY A 17 4.04 5.14 -8.87
CA GLY A 17 4.56 4.20 -9.86
C GLY A 17 6.04 3.88 -9.65
N VAL A 18 6.49 3.76 -8.40
CA VAL A 18 7.90 3.58 -8.08
C VAL A 18 8.38 2.21 -8.54
N GLN A 19 9.42 2.21 -9.37
CA GLN A 19 10.09 1.02 -9.89
C GLN A 19 11.56 1.37 -10.13
N VAL A 20 12.42 0.97 -9.20
CA VAL A 20 13.85 1.26 -9.27
C VAL A 20 14.63 -0.03 -9.08
N LEU A 21 15.59 -0.27 -9.97
CA LEU A 21 16.39 -1.48 -10.01
C LEU A 21 17.83 -1.16 -9.65
N TYR A 22 18.30 -1.72 -8.54
CA TYR A 22 19.71 -1.84 -8.24
C TYR A 22 20.23 -3.16 -8.79
N GLY A 23 21.41 -3.18 -9.40
CA GLY A 23 22.02 -4.44 -9.80
C GLY A 23 23.53 -4.47 -9.65
N LYS A 24 24.02 -5.67 -9.33
CA LYS A 24 25.42 -5.96 -9.05
C LYS A 24 25.72 -7.40 -9.47
N GLY A 25 26.80 -7.58 -10.24
CA GLY A 25 27.11 -8.88 -10.82
C GLY A 25 25.93 -9.37 -11.65
N LYS A 26 25.47 -10.60 -11.39
CA LYS A 26 24.37 -11.21 -12.13
C LYS A 26 23.00 -11.08 -11.47
N GLN A 27 22.88 -10.27 -10.42
CA GLN A 27 21.66 -10.14 -9.64
C GLN A 27 21.13 -8.71 -9.65
N GLY A 28 19.81 -8.58 -9.61
CA GLY A 28 19.09 -7.32 -9.47
C GLY A 28 18.17 -7.34 -8.24
N LEU A 29 17.96 -6.17 -7.65
CA LEU A 29 16.94 -5.90 -6.65
C LEU A 29 16.06 -4.76 -7.19
N MET A 30 14.85 -5.10 -7.61
CA MET A 30 13.80 -4.13 -7.88
C MET A 30 13.17 -3.74 -6.55
N PHE A 31 13.05 -2.44 -6.26
CA PHE A 31 12.30 -1.95 -5.12
C PHE A 31 11.09 -1.15 -5.60
N ASP A 32 9.96 -1.57 -5.04
CA ASP A 32 8.59 -1.33 -5.45
C ASP A 32 8.21 -1.81 -6.85
N PHE A 33 6.90 -1.99 -7.02
CA PHE A 33 6.29 -2.57 -8.21
C PHE A 33 4.88 -2.02 -8.42
N GLY A 34 4.76 -0.70 -8.39
CA GLY A 34 3.48 -0.04 -8.57
C GLY A 34 3.32 0.65 -9.91
N VAL A 35 2.15 1.26 -10.10
CA VAL A 35 1.81 2.07 -11.27
C VAL A 35 1.46 3.49 -10.83
N GLU A 36 1.68 4.46 -11.70
CA GLU A 36 1.34 5.85 -11.44
C GLU A 36 -0.16 6.01 -11.11
N HIS A 37 -0.51 6.90 -10.18
CA HIS A 37 -1.92 7.19 -9.84
C HIS A 37 -2.70 7.86 -10.99
N SER A 38 -2.00 8.39 -12.00
CA SER A 38 -2.64 9.01 -13.16
C SER A 38 -3.43 7.98 -13.97
N SER A 39 -4.63 8.37 -14.43
CA SER A 39 -5.38 7.66 -15.48
C SER A 39 -4.45 7.12 -16.58
N LEU A 40 -4.74 5.92 -17.10
CA LEU A 40 -3.98 5.34 -18.23
C LEU A 40 -3.78 6.30 -19.40
N LEU A 41 -4.73 7.22 -19.58
CA LEU A 41 -4.65 8.34 -20.50
C LEU A 41 -4.67 9.63 -19.67
N PHE A 42 -3.61 10.44 -19.77
CA PHE A 42 -3.58 11.75 -19.12
C PHE A 42 -4.81 12.60 -19.51
N PRO A 43 -5.36 13.41 -18.58
CA PRO A 43 -6.54 14.24 -18.81
C PRO A 43 -6.37 15.31 -19.90
N THR A 44 -5.18 15.44 -20.51
CA THR A 44 -4.98 16.31 -21.68
C THR A 44 -5.82 15.93 -22.90
N GLN A 45 -6.39 14.72 -22.94
CA GLN A 45 -7.18 14.23 -24.08
C GLN A 45 -8.61 13.82 -23.72
N VAL A 46 -8.97 13.79 -22.44
CA VAL A 46 -10.23 13.17 -21.98
C VAL A 46 -10.80 13.96 -20.80
N THR A 47 -11.94 14.62 -21.01
CA THR A 47 -12.74 15.26 -19.94
C THR A 47 -13.66 14.23 -19.28
N LEU A 48 -13.09 13.28 -18.54
CA LEU A 48 -13.88 12.36 -17.70
C LEU A 48 -13.71 12.75 -16.24
N PHE A 49 -14.82 12.68 -15.49
CA PHE A 49 -14.82 12.80 -14.04
C PHE A 49 -14.19 11.58 -13.36
N GLU A 50 -14.09 10.46 -14.06
CA GLU A 50 -13.49 9.20 -13.58
C GLU A 50 -12.16 8.92 -14.27
N PRO A 51 -11.18 8.34 -13.54
CA PRO A 51 -9.92 7.93 -14.12
C PRO A 51 -10.11 6.81 -15.15
N VAL A 52 -9.35 6.87 -16.24
CA VAL A 52 -9.33 5.79 -17.24
C VAL A 52 -8.57 4.61 -16.65
N ASN A 53 -9.33 3.62 -16.19
CA ASN A 53 -8.80 2.38 -15.64
C ASN A 53 -8.40 1.40 -16.75
N ALA A 54 -7.50 0.49 -16.40
CA ALA A 54 -7.17 -0.63 -17.25
C ALA A 54 -8.36 -1.56 -17.47
N THR A 55 -8.46 -2.10 -18.69
CA THR A 55 -9.49 -3.06 -19.04
C THR A 55 -9.24 -4.36 -18.26
N PRO A 56 -10.23 -4.86 -17.50
CA PRO A 56 -10.09 -6.13 -16.80
C PRO A 56 -9.64 -7.27 -17.72
N GLY A 57 -8.61 -8.00 -17.31
CA GLY A 57 -7.97 -9.07 -18.10
C GLY A 57 -6.95 -8.59 -19.14
N ARG A 58 -6.66 -7.29 -19.23
CA ARG A 58 -5.65 -6.70 -20.13
C ARG A 58 -4.72 -5.71 -19.43
N GLU A 59 -4.75 -5.66 -18.11
CA GLU A 59 -4.13 -4.62 -17.31
C GLU A 59 -2.62 -4.57 -17.53
N LEU A 60 -1.91 -5.69 -17.31
CA LEU A 60 -0.46 -5.76 -17.52
C LEU A 60 -0.05 -5.36 -18.95
N ARG A 61 -0.79 -5.84 -19.96
CA ARG A 61 -0.54 -5.49 -21.36
C ARG A 61 -0.65 -3.99 -21.59
N GLN A 62 -1.66 -3.33 -21.01
CA GLN A 62 -1.86 -1.89 -21.13
C GLN A 62 -0.77 -1.12 -20.39
N PHE A 63 -0.34 -1.57 -19.20
CA PHE A 63 0.77 -0.95 -18.47
C PHE A 63 2.10 -1.05 -19.24
N LEU A 64 2.42 -2.22 -19.81
CA LEU A 64 3.63 -2.43 -20.62
C LEU A 64 3.63 -1.59 -21.90
N LEU A 65 2.52 -1.58 -22.64
CA LEU A 65 2.39 -0.80 -23.87
C LEU A 65 2.24 0.71 -23.61
N GLY A 66 1.83 1.10 -22.40
CA GLY A 66 1.75 2.50 -21.96
C GLY A 66 3.06 3.03 -21.38
N GLY A 67 4.11 2.21 -21.26
CA GLY A 67 5.37 2.61 -20.63
C GLY A 67 5.24 2.89 -19.13
N MET A 68 4.26 2.28 -18.47
CA MET A 68 3.97 2.47 -17.05
C MET A 68 4.69 1.45 -16.15
N THR A 69 5.36 0.47 -16.76
CA THR A 69 6.08 -0.56 -16.02
C THR A 69 7.34 -1.04 -16.73
N ALA A 70 8.32 -1.48 -15.94
CA ALA A 70 9.63 -1.91 -16.40
C ALA A 70 9.50 -2.96 -17.52
N PRO A 71 10.17 -2.78 -18.67
CA PRO A 71 10.08 -3.68 -19.80
C PRO A 71 11.02 -4.89 -19.65
N LEU A 72 10.95 -5.54 -18.49
CA LEU A 72 11.74 -6.71 -18.09
C LEU A 72 10.80 -7.93 -18.02
N PRO A 73 10.72 -8.77 -19.08
CA PRO A 73 9.77 -9.88 -19.16
C PRO A 73 9.84 -10.85 -17.99
N GLU A 74 11.03 -11.07 -17.42
CA GLU A 74 11.31 -11.96 -16.30
C GLU A 74 10.60 -11.56 -14.99
N LEU A 75 10.12 -10.31 -14.88
CA LEU A 75 9.34 -9.85 -13.73
C LEU A 75 7.91 -10.39 -13.73
N TYR A 76 7.37 -10.81 -14.88
CA TYR A 76 5.94 -11.06 -15.06
C TYR A 76 5.62 -12.52 -15.32
N ASP A 77 4.44 -12.95 -14.91
CA ASP A 77 3.90 -14.26 -15.28
C ASP A 77 3.79 -14.37 -16.82
N ALA A 78 4.48 -15.37 -17.38
CA ALA A 78 4.52 -15.65 -18.81
C ALA A 78 3.11 -15.79 -19.43
N GLN A 79 2.13 -16.28 -18.67
CA GLN A 79 0.75 -16.42 -19.12
C GLN A 79 0.06 -15.07 -19.36
N GLN A 80 0.44 -14.03 -18.61
CA GLN A 80 -0.14 -12.68 -18.70
C GLN A 80 0.44 -11.87 -19.87
N ILE A 81 1.57 -12.29 -20.44
CA ILE A 81 2.28 -11.59 -21.54
C ILE A 81 2.24 -12.34 -22.88
N VAL A 82 1.43 -13.41 -22.99
CA VAL A 82 1.28 -14.16 -24.24
C VAL A 82 0.81 -13.25 -25.38
N GLY A 83 1.52 -13.30 -26.52
CA GLY A 83 1.20 -12.48 -27.69
C GLY A 83 1.46 -10.99 -27.51
N LEU A 84 2.24 -10.59 -26.50
CA LEU A 84 2.72 -9.22 -26.37
C LEU A 84 3.81 -8.93 -27.41
N ASP A 85 3.66 -7.83 -28.15
CA ASP A 85 4.70 -7.34 -29.04
C ASP A 85 5.75 -6.58 -28.21
N TRP A 86 6.83 -7.28 -27.87
CA TRP A 86 7.95 -6.70 -27.12
C TRP A 86 8.68 -5.61 -27.90
N ALA A 87 8.63 -5.59 -29.24
CA ALA A 87 9.19 -4.48 -30.00
C ALA A 87 8.36 -3.20 -29.82
N ALA A 88 7.03 -3.31 -29.70
CA ALA A 88 6.17 -2.19 -29.35
C ALA A 88 6.43 -1.68 -27.93
N VAL A 89 6.60 -2.59 -26.95
CA VAL A 89 6.99 -2.23 -25.57
C VAL A 89 8.34 -1.49 -25.57
N ARG A 90 9.38 -2.02 -26.24
CA ARG A 90 10.67 -1.33 -26.30
C ARG A 90 10.58 0.06 -26.95
N ARG A 91 9.69 0.23 -27.93
CA ARG A 91 9.49 1.52 -28.61
C ARG A 91 8.98 2.62 -27.69
N VAL A 92 8.06 2.32 -26.79
CA VAL A 92 7.55 3.34 -25.84
C VAL A 92 8.61 3.77 -24.82
N TRP A 93 9.63 2.94 -24.63
CA TRP A 93 10.84 3.26 -23.87
C TRP A 93 12.00 3.81 -24.73
N GLY A 94 11.70 4.29 -25.95
CA GLY A 94 12.70 4.90 -26.83
C GLY A 94 13.71 3.91 -27.42
N ASN A 95 13.40 2.61 -27.44
CA ASN A 95 14.29 1.54 -27.88
C ASN A 95 15.65 1.50 -27.16
N ARG A 96 15.72 2.03 -25.93
CA ARG A 96 16.92 1.92 -25.11
C ARG A 96 17.24 0.46 -24.78
N ASP A 97 18.48 0.21 -24.40
CA ASP A 97 18.88 -1.06 -23.81
C ASP A 97 18.51 -1.10 -22.32
N PHE A 98 18.22 -2.30 -21.85
CA PHE A 98 17.82 -2.56 -20.47
C PHE A 98 18.87 -3.47 -19.81
N PRO A 99 19.08 -3.33 -18.49
CA PRO A 99 19.93 -4.25 -17.77
C PRO A 99 19.36 -5.67 -17.87
N ASN A 100 20.26 -6.66 -17.83
CA ASN A 100 19.92 -8.07 -17.85
C ASN A 100 20.62 -8.76 -16.67
N TYR A 101 19.83 -9.43 -15.83
CA TYR A 101 20.31 -10.15 -14.64
C TYR A 101 19.81 -11.59 -14.70
N ASP A 102 20.61 -12.55 -14.22
CA ASP A 102 20.22 -13.96 -14.16
C ASP A 102 19.07 -14.17 -13.15
N LEU A 103 19.00 -13.34 -12.11
CA LEU A 103 17.95 -13.34 -11.09
C LEU A 103 17.63 -11.91 -10.64
N ILE A 104 16.33 -11.57 -10.61
CA ILE A 104 15.83 -10.34 -10.01
C ILE A 104 15.05 -10.71 -8.75
N HIS A 105 15.34 -10.00 -7.66
CA HIS A 105 14.56 -10.00 -6.43
C HIS A 105 13.66 -8.78 -6.43
N LEU A 106 12.48 -8.89 -5.81
CA LEU A 106 11.56 -7.78 -5.64
C LEU A 106 11.43 -7.43 -4.16
N TYR A 107 11.53 -6.16 -3.83
CA TYR A 107 11.18 -5.62 -2.51
C TYR A 107 9.94 -4.74 -2.65
N ILE A 108 8.95 -4.89 -1.77
CA ILE A 108 7.79 -3.98 -1.68
C ILE A 108 7.88 -3.19 -0.37
N GLY A 109 7.95 -1.87 -0.46
CA GLY A 109 8.08 -0.99 0.69
C GLY A 109 6.79 -0.87 1.51
N HIS A 110 5.64 -0.78 0.84
CA HIS A 110 4.32 -0.75 1.48
C HIS A 110 3.17 -1.02 0.49
N MET A 111 1.94 -1.15 1.00
CA MET A 111 0.79 -1.65 0.24
C MET A 111 -0.06 -0.57 -0.46
N HIS A 112 0.46 0.63 -0.72
CA HIS A 112 -0.21 1.55 -1.66
C HIS A 112 -0.04 1.10 -3.11
N THR A 113 -1.02 1.40 -3.96
CA THR A 113 -1.07 0.92 -5.35
C THR A 113 0.13 1.36 -6.18
N ASP A 114 0.64 2.55 -5.94
CA ASP A 114 1.84 3.10 -6.56
C ASP A 114 3.15 2.44 -6.14
N HIS A 115 3.10 1.50 -5.19
CA HIS A 115 4.22 0.66 -4.77
C HIS A 115 4.01 -0.83 -5.05
N MET A 116 2.77 -1.30 -5.26
CA MET A 116 2.48 -2.75 -5.33
C MET A 116 1.52 -3.21 -6.43
N ALA A 117 0.89 -2.30 -7.19
CA ALA A 117 -0.20 -2.66 -8.11
C ALA A 117 0.15 -3.73 -9.16
N LEU A 118 1.43 -3.95 -9.45
CA LEU A 118 1.88 -4.97 -10.40
C LEU A 118 2.18 -6.32 -9.75
N LEU A 119 2.22 -6.39 -8.42
CA LEU A 119 2.47 -7.64 -7.67
C LEU A 119 1.55 -8.80 -8.10
N PRO A 120 0.25 -8.60 -8.39
CA PRO A 120 -0.60 -9.68 -8.89
C PRO A 120 -0.18 -10.28 -10.24
N PHE A 121 0.65 -9.57 -11.02
CA PHE A 121 1.17 -10.01 -12.31
C PHE A 121 2.61 -10.53 -12.24
N ALA A 122 3.21 -10.55 -11.04
CA ALA A 122 4.57 -10.98 -10.85
C ALA A 122 4.77 -12.45 -11.25
N HIS A 123 5.96 -12.77 -11.77
CA HIS A 123 6.33 -14.13 -12.12
C HIS A 123 6.22 -15.05 -10.87
N PRO A 124 5.63 -16.26 -10.96
CA PRO A 124 5.41 -17.11 -9.78
C PRO A 124 6.70 -17.52 -9.03
N ASP A 125 7.82 -17.61 -9.74
CA ASP A 125 9.12 -17.88 -9.14
C ASP A 125 9.90 -16.62 -8.69
N LEU A 126 9.34 -15.42 -8.87
CA LEU A 126 9.98 -14.17 -8.43
C LEU A 126 10.08 -14.15 -6.89
N PRO A 127 11.28 -14.04 -6.31
CA PRO A 127 11.43 -13.83 -4.87
C PRO A 127 10.95 -12.42 -4.51
N VAL A 128 9.98 -12.32 -3.61
CA VAL A 128 9.42 -11.05 -3.14
C VAL A 128 9.70 -10.91 -1.65
N TYR A 129 10.20 -9.75 -1.23
CA TYR A 129 10.47 -9.39 0.15
C TYR A 129 9.58 -8.22 0.54
N MET A 130 8.96 -8.30 1.72
CA MET A 130 8.19 -7.19 2.30
C MET A 130 8.16 -7.36 3.82
N SER A 131 7.79 -6.31 4.57
CA SER A 131 7.63 -6.48 6.00
C SER A 131 6.52 -7.48 6.33
N HIS A 132 6.59 -8.10 7.51
CA HIS A 132 5.54 -9.00 8.00
C HIS A 132 4.16 -8.33 7.97
N ASP A 133 4.06 -7.10 8.47
CA ASP A 133 2.77 -6.40 8.56
C ASP A 133 2.25 -5.94 7.19
N SER A 134 3.15 -5.64 6.25
CA SER A 134 2.78 -5.41 4.85
C SER A 134 2.18 -6.68 4.22
N TYR A 135 2.72 -7.86 4.53
CA TYR A 135 2.16 -9.13 4.08
C TYR A 135 0.77 -9.41 4.68
N SER A 136 0.62 -9.24 5.99
CA SER A 136 -0.67 -9.42 6.67
C SER A 136 -1.73 -8.46 6.10
N LEU A 137 -1.37 -7.19 5.87
CA LEU A 137 -2.24 -6.24 5.18
C LEU A 137 -2.55 -6.70 3.75
N PHE A 138 -1.56 -7.15 2.96
CA PHE A 138 -1.78 -7.64 1.60
C PHE A 138 -2.82 -8.78 1.57
N ARG A 139 -2.72 -9.77 2.48
CA ARG A 139 -3.73 -10.83 2.59
C ARG A 139 -5.11 -10.27 2.91
N GLY A 140 -5.20 -9.28 3.80
CA GLY A 140 -6.43 -8.54 4.06
C GLY A 140 -6.99 -7.87 2.81
N MET A 141 -6.15 -7.17 2.05
CA MET A 141 -6.54 -6.49 0.82
C MET A 141 -7.02 -7.46 -0.27
N VAL A 142 -6.46 -8.67 -0.34
CA VAL A 142 -6.95 -9.75 -1.21
C VAL A 142 -8.33 -10.23 -0.76
N ALA A 143 -8.52 -10.49 0.54
CA ALA A 143 -9.81 -10.93 1.08
C ALA A 143 -10.93 -9.88 0.88
N GLY A 144 -10.61 -8.60 1.09
CA GLY A 144 -11.48 -7.47 0.78
C GLY A 144 -11.61 -7.13 -0.70
N ARG A 145 -10.99 -7.88 -1.63
CA ARG A 145 -11.04 -7.59 -3.07
C ARG A 145 -10.52 -6.20 -3.48
N HIS A 146 -9.67 -5.59 -2.66
CA HIS A 146 -8.95 -4.36 -3.00
C HIS A 146 -7.69 -4.64 -3.84
N SER A 147 -7.23 -5.88 -3.89
CA SER A 147 -6.18 -6.36 -4.79
C SER A 147 -6.45 -7.80 -5.21
N LYS A 148 -5.88 -8.21 -6.34
CA LYS A 148 -5.79 -9.62 -6.71
C LYS A 148 -4.63 -10.27 -5.93
N ASP A 149 -4.71 -11.58 -5.71
CA ASP A 149 -3.58 -12.32 -5.15
C ASP A 149 -2.41 -12.39 -6.14
N THR A 150 -1.24 -12.78 -5.67
CA THR A 150 -0.04 -13.00 -6.49
C THR A 150 0.39 -14.46 -6.45
N GLY A 151 0.94 -14.95 -7.57
CA GLY A 151 1.60 -16.26 -7.61
C GLY A 151 3.04 -16.24 -7.11
N ALA A 152 3.62 -15.06 -6.85
CA ALA A 152 5.01 -14.90 -6.49
C ALA A 152 5.33 -15.41 -5.08
N LYS A 153 6.60 -15.77 -4.84
CA LYS A 153 7.06 -16.31 -3.55
C LYS A 153 7.41 -15.19 -2.59
N ILE A 154 6.52 -14.92 -1.66
CA ILE A 154 6.71 -13.87 -0.64
C ILE A 154 7.51 -14.41 0.56
N THR A 155 8.55 -13.68 0.94
CA THR A 155 9.33 -13.81 2.17
C THR A 155 9.06 -12.58 3.03
N THR A 156 8.62 -12.78 4.26
CA THR A 156 8.42 -11.69 5.21
C THR A 156 9.72 -11.35 5.92
N CYS A 157 9.93 -10.05 6.12
CA CYS A 157 11.08 -9.51 6.84
C CYS A 157 10.60 -8.77 8.09
N ASP A 158 11.37 -8.89 9.17
CA ASP A 158 11.15 -8.10 10.38
C ASP A 158 12.00 -6.83 10.33
N ASP A 159 11.70 -5.86 11.19
CA ASP A 159 12.53 -4.66 11.32
C ASP A 159 14.02 -5.01 11.51
N LEU A 160 14.88 -4.29 10.80
CA LEU A 160 16.34 -4.47 10.78
C LEU A 160 16.85 -5.79 10.18
N THR A 161 15.97 -6.63 9.63
CA THR A 161 16.37 -7.86 8.92
C THR A 161 17.33 -7.54 7.79
N VAL A 162 18.45 -8.25 7.73
CA VAL A 162 19.41 -8.17 6.63
C VAL A 162 19.26 -9.42 5.77
N VAL A 163 18.92 -9.22 4.51
CA VAL A 163 18.89 -10.26 3.48
C VAL A 163 20.21 -10.21 2.71
N ASP A 164 20.90 -11.35 2.62
CA ASP A 164 22.18 -11.49 1.93
C ASP A 164 21.97 -12.16 0.56
N PHE A 165 22.32 -11.45 -0.51
CA PHE A 165 22.27 -11.95 -1.89
C PHE A 165 23.65 -12.40 -2.39
N GLY A 166 24.67 -12.44 -1.53
CA GLY A 166 26.05 -12.79 -1.84
C GLY A 166 26.87 -11.61 -2.38
N GLU A 167 26.37 -10.91 -3.41
CA GLU A 167 27.06 -9.76 -4.02
C GLU A 167 26.75 -8.43 -3.31
N PHE A 168 25.61 -8.37 -2.63
CA PHE A 168 25.14 -7.23 -1.85
C PHE A 168 24.13 -7.69 -0.81
N THR A 169 23.86 -6.82 0.16
CA THR A 169 22.86 -7.02 1.20
C THR A 169 21.76 -5.97 1.10
N MET A 170 20.57 -6.31 1.62
CA MET A 170 19.46 -5.39 1.83
C MET A 170 19.02 -5.46 3.28
N GLN A 171 19.13 -4.35 4.01
CA GLN A 171 18.58 -4.20 5.34
C GLN A 171 17.21 -3.53 5.27
N VAL A 172 16.16 -4.20 5.74
CA VAL A 172 14.82 -3.63 5.86
C VAL A 172 14.74 -2.80 7.13
N VAL A 173 14.14 -1.61 7.06
CA VAL A 173 13.96 -0.72 8.21
C VAL A 173 12.53 -0.22 8.18
N GLU A 174 11.76 -0.46 9.24
CA GLU A 174 10.40 0.07 9.33
C GLU A 174 10.40 1.60 9.33
N MET A 175 9.36 2.17 8.74
CA MET A 175 9.17 3.61 8.58
C MET A 175 7.82 4.03 9.17
N ASP A 176 7.70 5.30 9.56
CA ASP A 176 6.40 5.90 9.89
C ASP A 176 5.71 6.35 8.61
N HIS A 177 4.54 5.77 8.35
CA HIS A 177 3.66 6.07 7.22
C HIS A 177 2.21 5.79 7.65
N ASN A 178 1.24 6.00 6.77
CA ASN A 178 -0.14 5.58 7.02
C ASN A 178 -0.38 4.10 6.64
N ALA A 179 0.38 3.53 5.70
CA ALA A 179 0.20 2.14 5.30
C ALA A 179 0.82 1.18 6.34
N THR A 180 0.05 0.21 6.82
CA THR A 180 0.52 -0.81 7.77
C THR A 180 1.72 -1.57 7.21
N GLY A 181 2.78 -1.64 8.02
CA GLY A 181 4.03 -2.31 7.67
C GLY A 181 4.92 -1.55 6.68
N ALA A 182 4.77 -0.23 6.55
CA ALA A 182 5.67 0.55 5.69
C ALA A 182 7.14 0.45 6.12
N SER A 183 8.01 0.32 5.12
CA SER A 183 9.45 0.15 5.36
C SER A 183 10.29 0.71 4.21
N GLY A 184 11.49 1.16 4.54
CA GLY A 184 12.58 1.48 3.62
C GLY A 184 13.67 0.42 3.66
N ILE A 185 14.69 0.58 2.81
CA ILE A 185 15.84 -0.33 2.75
C ILE A 185 17.18 0.41 2.70
N ILE A 186 18.22 -0.25 3.20
CA ILE A 186 19.61 0.12 2.99
C ILE A 186 20.30 -1.02 2.25
N ILE A 187 20.83 -0.73 1.07
CA ILE A 187 21.59 -1.65 0.23
C ILE A 187 23.08 -1.41 0.46
N ASP A 188 23.87 -2.46 0.67
CA ASP A 188 25.33 -2.38 0.87
C ASP A 188 26.02 -3.50 0.04
N ASP A 189 26.88 -3.14 -0.91
CA ASP A 189 27.70 -4.08 -1.70
C ASP A 189 29.17 -4.14 -1.23
N GLY A 190 29.46 -3.56 -0.06
CA GLY A 190 30.80 -3.39 0.50
C GLY A 190 31.57 -2.20 -0.06
N THR A 191 31.19 -1.69 -1.23
CA THR A 191 31.80 -0.51 -1.89
C THR A 191 30.87 0.70 -1.88
N HIS A 192 29.60 0.49 -2.20
CA HIS A 192 28.54 1.48 -2.31
C HIS A 192 27.43 1.18 -1.32
N ARG A 193 26.82 2.24 -0.77
CA ARG A 193 25.62 2.18 0.05
C ARG A 193 24.53 3.08 -0.49
N ILE A 194 23.35 2.50 -0.64
CA ILE A 194 22.16 3.18 -1.14
C ILE A 194 21.07 3.07 -0.08
N ALA A 195 20.49 4.20 0.30
CA ALA A 195 19.34 4.23 1.19
C ALA A 195 18.10 4.59 0.37
N TYR A 196 17.03 3.79 0.50
CA TYR A 196 15.72 4.07 -0.06
C TYR A 196 14.71 4.19 1.07
N THR A 197 14.05 5.33 1.19
CA THR A 197 13.14 5.58 2.32
C THR A 197 11.78 4.91 2.16
N GLY A 198 11.37 4.58 0.93
CA GLY A 198 9.94 4.46 0.64
C GLY A 198 9.23 5.81 0.86
N ASP A 199 7.92 5.73 1.06
CA ASP A 199 7.14 6.85 1.56
C ASP A 199 7.26 6.96 3.07
N TRP A 200 7.29 8.18 3.58
CA TRP A 200 7.41 8.40 5.01
C TRP A 200 6.78 9.71 5.47
N ARG A 201 6.40 9.75 6.74
CA ARG A 201 6.03 10.96 7.47
C ARG A 201 6.68 10.93 8.85
N ARG A 202 6.66 12.06 9.55
CA ARG A 202 7.16 12.15 10.95
C ARG A 202 6.06 12.64 11.91
N GLN A 203 4.82 12.66 11.43
CA GLN A 203 3.63 13.11 12.13
C GLN A 203 2.66 11.96 12.42
N GLY A 204 3.07 10.71 12.19
CA GLY A 204 2.33 9.51 12.59
C GLY A 204 2.59 9.15 14.06
N LYS A 205 2.32 7.89 14.43
CA LYS A 205 2.52 7.38 15.79
C LYS A 205 3.95 6.93 16.07
N HIS A 206 4.76 6.73 15.03
CA HIS A 206 6.08 6.09 15.13
C HIS A 206 7.24 6.95 14.58
N PRO A 207 7.34 8.26 14.88
CA PRO A 207 8.41 9.10 14.33
C PRO A 207 9.82 8.64 14.74
N ASP A 208 9.94 7.84 15.80
CA ASP A 208 11.17 7.20 16.25
C ASP A 208 11.76 6.22 15.22
N LYS A 209 10.91 5.61 14.37
CA LYS A 209 11.34 4.74 13.25
C LYS A 209 12.11 5.52 12.20
N ILE A 210 11.66 6.73 11.87
CA ILE A 210 12.39 7.66 10.98
C ILE A 210 13.70 8.08 11.62
N ASP A 211 13.68 8.43 12.91
CA ASP A 211 14.90 8.80 13.64
C ASP A 211 15.90 7.62 13.67
N ARG A 212 15.42 6.36 13.73
CA ARG A 212 16.26 5.15 13.62
C ARG A 212 16.88 5.01 12.23
N PHE A 213 16.10 5.18 11.17
CA PHE A 213 16.62 5.17 9.80
C PHE A 213 17.72 6.23 9.60
N ILE A 214 17.50 7.45 10.09
CA ILE A 214 18.50 8.53 10.04
C ILE A 214 19.79 8.12 10.77
N ARG A 215 19.69 7.55 11.97
CA ARG A 215 20.87 7.07 12.73
C ARG A 215 21.64 5.98 11.99
N LEU A 216 20.94 5.04 11.33
CA LEU A 216 21.58 3.99 10.52
C LEU A 216 22.35 4.62 9.35
N CYS A 217 21.74 5.56 8.62
CA CYS A 217 22.37 6.31 7.54
C CYS A 217 23.53 7.21 8.00
N GLN A 218 23.57 7.63 9.26
CA GLN A 218 24.71 8.39 9.83
C GLN A 218 25.84 7.46 10.31
N SER A 219 25.52 6.22 10.70
CA SER A 219 26.49 5.26 11.23
C SER A 219 27.46 4.73 10.16
N LYS A 220 27.06 4.77 8.88
CA LYS A 220 27.87 4.40 7.73
C LYS A 220 27.64 5.42 6.60
N PRO A 221 28.68 5.87 5.88
CA PRO A 221 28.49 6.75 4.73
C PRO A 221 27.53 6.13 3.71
N ILE A 222 26.47 6.87 3.37
CA ILE A 222 25.53 6.56 2.29
C ILE A 222 25.97 7.36 1.06
N ASP A 223 26.16 6.67 -0.06
CA ASP A 223 26.56 7.28 -1.33
C ASP A 223 25.37 7.88 -2.07
N VAL A 224 24.20 7.23 -1.98
CA VAL A 224 22.96 7.66 -2.62
C VAL A 224 21.78 7.53 -1.67
N LEU A 225 21.04 8.61 -1.46
CA LEU A 225 19.74 8.61 -0.80
C LEU A 225 18.65 8.80 -1.87
N ILE A 226 17.74 7.83 -1.96
CA ILE A 226 16.51 7.89 -2.75
C ILE A 226 15.36 8.10 -1.77
N THR A 227 14.73 9.27 -1.83
CA THR A 227 13.61 9.62 -0.93
C THR A 227 12.43 10.14 -1.72
N GLU A 228 11.23 9.91 -1.18
CA GLU A 228 10.03 10.57 -1.64
C GLU A 228 10.13 12.10 -1.52
N GLY A 229 9.32 12.80 -2.30
CA GLY A 229 9.24 14.25 -2.34
C GLY A 229 7.83 14.74 -2.62
N THR A 230 6.81 13.97 -2.21
CA THR A 230 5.38 14.23 -2.52
C THR A 230 4.90 15.60 -2.03
N ARG A 231 5.55 16.12 -0.98
CA ARG A 231 5.27 17.44 -0.39
C ARG A 231 6.28 18.52 -0.77
N LEU A 232 7.23 18.22 -1.65
CA LEU A 232 8.14 19.22 -2.21
C LEU A 232 7.39 20.05 -3.26
N THR A 233 6.93 21.22 -2.86
CA THR A 233 6.33 22.23 -3.72
C THR A 233 7.35 23.32 -4.04
N SER A 234 7.20 23.96 -5.20
CA SER A 234 8.00 25.13 -5.57
C SER A 234 7.82 26.31 -4.61
N ASP A 235 6.69 26.37 -3.91
CA ASP A 235 6.41 27.38 -2.88
C ASP A 235 6.14 26.69 -1.53
N PRO A 236 7.14 26.61 -0.62
CA PRO A 236 6.98 25.99 0.68
C PRO A 236 5.85 26.58 1.55
N SER A 237 5.43 27.83 1.30
CA SER A 237 4.32 28.45 2.04
C SER A 237 2.95 27.84 1.71
N THR A 238 2.86 27.11 0.59
CA THR A 238 1.64 26.40 0.16
C THR A 238 1.48 25.03 0.82
N VAL A 239 2.49 24.54 1.55
CA VAL A 239 2.39 23.27 2.27
C VAL A 239 1.36 23.44 3.40
N PRO A 240 0.21 22.74 3.36
CA PRO A 240 -0.80 22.87 4.40
C PRO A 240 -0.24 22.42 5.75
N LEU A 241 -0.74 23.04 6.83
CA LEU A 241 -0.46 22.60 8.20
C LEU A 241 -0.76 21.11 8.33
N GLN A 242 0.25 20.35 8.73
CA GLN A 242 0.12 18.91 8.93
C GLN A 242 -0.39 18.66 10.34
N ILE A 243 -1.58 18.08 10.43
CA ILE A 243 -2.08 17.54 11.69
C ILE A 243 -1.32 16.25 12.01
N THR A 244 -1.04 16.02 13.29
CA THR A 244 -0.49 14.74 13.75
C THR A 244 -1.59 13.68 13.82
N GLU A 245 -1.20 12.42 13.79
CA GLU A 245 -2.11 11.30 14.01
C GLU A 245 -2.83 11.41 15.36
N GLU A 246 -2.11 11.85 16.40
CA GLU A 246 -2.68 12.11 17.72
C GLU A 246 -3.76 13.19 17.70
N ALA A 247 -3.50 14.33 17.05
CA ALA A 247 -4.48 15.41 16.94
C ALA A 247 -5.72 14.98 16.13
N LEU A 248 -5.53 14.15 15.11
CA LEU A 248 -6.60 13.54 14.34
C LEU A 248 -7.49 12.65 15.21
N LEU A 249 -6.89 11.79 16.03
CA LEU A 249 -7.63 10.88 16.92
C LEU A 249 -8.38 11.63 18.03
N VAL A 250 -7.81 12.73 18.55
CA VAL A 250 -8.52 13.63 19.49
C VAL A 250 -9.77 14.22 18.84
N SER A 251 -9.64 14.74 17.62
CA SER A 251 -10.79 15.29 16.88
C SER A 251 -11.85 14.22 16.60
N PHE A 252 -11.43 13.00 16.23
CA PHE A 252 -12.36 11.88 16.06
C PHE A 252 -13.08 11.53 17.36
N ALA A 253 -12.37 11.45 18.49
CA ALA A 253 -12.97 11.17 19.79
C ALA A 253 -14.01 12.23 20.21
N GLU A 254 -13.76 13.50 19.90
CA GLU A 254 -14.74 14.58 20.12
C GLU A 254 -15.98 14.43 19.25
N ILE A 255 -15.81 14.12 17.96
CA ILE A 255 -16.92 13.87 17.04
C ILE A 255 -17.80 12.72 17.55
N VAL A 256 -17.20 11.59 17.94
CA VAL A 256 -17.96 10.43 18.45
C VAL A 256 -18.72 10.77 19.74
N ARG A 257 -18.11 11.57 20.61
CA ARG A 257 -18.69 11.97 21.91
C ARG A 257 -19.89 12.90 21.74
N GLU A 258 -19.82 13.81 20.78
CA GLU A 258 -20.84 14.84 20.54
C GLU A 258 -21.92 14.41 19.54
N ALA A 259 -21.70 13.34 18.79
CA ALA A 259 -22.65 12.85 17.81
C ALA A 259 -23.95 12.35 18.46
N GLU A 260 -25.06 13.05 18.14
CA GLU A 260 -26.43 12.67 18.49
C GLU A 260 -27.02 11.60 17.54
N GLY A 261 -26.38 11.36 16.40
CA GLY A 261 -26.81 10.40 15.37
C GLY A 261 -25.71 9.41 14.99
N LEU A 262 -25.86 8.80 13.81
CA LEU A 262 -24.89 7.86 13.27
C LEU A 262 -23.59 8.60 12.89
N VAL A 263 -22.45 8.06 13.30
CA VAL A 263 -21.15 8.55 12.84
C VAL A 263 -20.74 7.77 11.60
N TYR A 264 -20.70 8.45 10.46
CA TYR A 264 -20.14 7.90 9.22
C TYR A 264 -18.62 8.08 9.22
N LEU A 265 -17.90 6.98 9.05
CA LEU A 265 -16.45 6.98 9.01
C LEU A 265 -15.94 6.36 7.71
N GLN A 266 -15.23 7.17 6.93
CA GLN A 266 -14.50 6.70 5.75
C GLN A 266 -12.99 6.79 6.03
N LEU A 267 -12.27 5.69 5.82
CA LEU A 267 -10.81 5.67 5.89
C LEU A 267 -10.21 4.74 4.85
N SER A 268 -8.89 4.81 4.68
CA SER A 268 -8.16 3.87 3.84
C SER A 268 -8.12 2.49 4.50
N PRO A 269 -8.43 1.40 3.77
CA PRO A 269 -8.30 0.03 4.30
C PRO A 269 -6.84 -0.38 4.58
N ARG A 270 -5.87 0.47 4.18
CA ARG A 270 -4.43 0.21 4.34
C ARG A 270 -3.85 0.74 5.65
N ASP A 271 -4.59 1.56 6.40
CA ASP A 271 -4.17 2.14 7.66
C ASP A 271 -4.85 1.39 8.82
N LEU A 272 -4.36 0.17 9.09
CA LEU A 272 -4.96 -0.69 10.13
C LEU A 272 -4.71 -0.16 11.54
N GLU A 273 -3.64 0.61 11.74
CA GLU A 273 -3.37 1.23 13.04
C GLU A 273 -4.39 2.33 13.33
N ARG A 274 -4.65 3.25 12.38
CA ARG A 274 -5.72 4.23 12.52
C ARG A 274 -7.08 3.56 12.69
N MET A 275 -7.35 2.51 11.92
CA MET A 275 -8.60 1.75 12.04
C MET A 275 -8.76 1.19 13.46
N ALA A 276 -7.70 0.58 14.00
CA ALA A 276 -7.69 0.04 15.35
C ALA A 276 -7.93 1.13 16.40
N ASP A 277 -7.23 2.27 16.31
CA ASP A 277 -7.41 3.38 17.24
C ASP A 277 -8.86 3.92 17.19
N MET A 278 -9.42 4.10 15.99
CA MET A 278 -10.80 4.58 15.82
C MET A 278 -11.84 3.58 16.33
N ILE A 279 -11.63 2.28 16.12
CA ILE A 279 -12.49 1.22 16.69
C ILE A 279 -12.45 1.28 18.22
N ALA A 280 -11.26 1.37 18.81
CA ALA A 280 -11.09 1.40 20.26
C ALA A 280 -11.73 2.65 20.89
N ILE A 281 -11.53 3.83 20.28
CA ILE A 281 -12.14 5.09 20.74
C ILE A 281 -13.66 5.00 20.69
N ALA A 282 -14.23 4.50 19.58
CA ALA A 282 -15.67 4.38 19.44
C ALA A 282 -16.26 3.40 20.47
N ALA A 283 -15.62 2.24 20.65
CA ALA A 283 -16.05 1.24 21.62
C ALA A 283 -15.96 1.72 23.07
N ASP A 284 -14.90 2.45 23.45
CA ASP A 284 -14.74 3.03 24.79
C ASP A 284 -15.86 4.05 25.11
N GLN A 285 -16.35 4.75 24.08
CA GLN A 285 -17.50 5.65 24.18
C GLN A 285 -18.87 4.94 24.06
N GLY A 286 -18.88 3.61 24.13
CA GLY A 286 -20.09 2.79 24.11
C GLY A 286 -20.74 2.63 22.73
N LYS A 287 -20.04 2.99 21.64
CA LYS A 287 -20.57 2.80 20.29
C LYS A 287 -20.31 1.38 19.78
N SER A 288 -21.30 0.82 19.10
CA SER A 288 -21.16 -0.42 18.33
C SER A 288 -20.48 -0.14 17.00
N ILE A 289 -19.63 -1.07 16.56
CA ILE A 289 -18.88 -0.96 15.31
C ILE A 289 -19.62 -1.70 14.21
N VAL A 290 -19.98 -0.97 13.16
CA VAL A 290 -20.60 -1.51 11.95
C VAL A 290 -19.66 -1.22 10.79
N MET A 291 -19.37 -2.22 9.96
CA MET A 291 -18.51 -2.08 8.79
C MET A 291 -19.21 -2.54 7.52
N GLU A 292 -18.80 -1.98 6.40
CA GLU A 292 -19.04 -2.61 5.10
C GLU A 292 -18.16 -3.87 4.94
N ALA A 293 -18.64 -4.84 4.18
CA ALA A 293 -18.10 -6.20 4.13
C ALA A 293 -16.64 -6.29 3.65
N SER A 294 -16.24 -5.44 2.70
CA SER A 294 -14.88 -5.42 2.15
C SER A 294 -13.87 -4.99 3.21
N LEU A 295 -14.12 -3.87 3.90
CA LEU A 295 -13.29 -3.41 5.00
C LEU A 295 -13.26 -4.41 6.16
N ALA A 296 -14.39 -5.02 6.48
CA ALA A 296 -14.47 -6.05 7.50
C ALA A 296 -13.62 -7.29 7.14
N ALA A 297 -13.63 -7.72 5.87
CA ALA A 297 -12.78 -8.80 5.38
C ALA A 297 -11.28 -8.46 5.48
N VAL A 298 -10.91 -7.21 5.18
CA VAL A 298 -9.53 -6.70 5.37
C VAL A 298 -9.15 -6.79 6.83
N TRP A 299 -9.94 -6.20 7.72
CA TRP A 299 -9.70 -6.17 9.17
C TRP A 299 -9.59 -7.58 9.75
N HIS A 300 -10.53 -8.47 9.44
CA HIS A 300 -10.51 -9.85 9.92
C HIS A 300 -9.26 -10.60 9.47
N THR A 301 -9.01 -10.60 8.15
CA THR A 301 -7.96 -11.43 7.57
C THR A 301 -6.59 -10.93 7.99
N ALA A 302 -6.34 -9.61 7.96
CA ALA A 302 -5.06 -9.06 8.38
C ALA A 302 -4.75 -9.38 9.85
N ASN A 303 -5.71 -9.20 10.76
CA ASN A 303 -5.52 -9.56 12.16
C ASN A 303 -5.25 -11.06 12.35
N ARG A 304 -5.94 -11.93 11.60
CA ARG A 304 -5.69 -13.38 11.62
C ARG A 304 -4.30 -13.77 11.12
N GLU A 305 -3.77 -13.04 10.13
CA GLU A 305 -2.38 -13.19 9.67
C GLU A 305 -1.35 -12.59 10.66
N GLY A 306 -1.79 -12.01 11.78
CA GLY A 306 -0.91 -11.59 12.88
C GLY A 306 -0.20 -10.26 12.68
N VAL A 307 -0.92 -9.20 12.29
CA VAL A 307 -0.37 -7.83 12.25
C VAL A 307 0.27 -7.49 13.61
N ARG A 308 1.59 -7.37 13.62
CA ARG A 308 2.38 -7.26 14.85
C ARG A 308 2.20 -5.92 15.54
N MET A 309 2.07 -4.85 14.77
CA MET A 309 1.80 -3.52 15.33
C MET A 309 0.47 -3.45 16.11
N LEU A 310 -0.44 -4.41 15.91
CA LEU A 310 -1.72 -4.50 16.61
C LEU A 310 -1.74 -5.55 17.73
N HIS A 311 -0.61 -6.21 18.02
CA HIS A 311 -0.55 -7.21 19.09
C HIS A 311 -0.96 -6.62 20.44
N GLY A 312 -2.03 -7.15 21.02
CA GLY A 312 -2.58 -6.68 22.30
C GLY A 312 -3.36 -5.37 22.20
N HIS A 313 -3.63 -4.86 20.99
CA HIS A 313 -4.45 -3.68 20.81
C HIS A 313 -5.92 -3.99 21.14
N PRO A 314 -6.62 -3.19 21.98
CA PRO A 314 -7.97 -3.51 22.45
C PRO A 314 -9.01 -3.63 21.32
N ALA A 315 -8.80 -2.94 20.20
CA ALA A 315 -9.65 -3.01 19.02
C ALA A 315 -9.82 -4.43 18.45
N CYS A 316 -8.83 -5.31 18.64
CA CYS A 316 -8.89 -6.69 18.15
C CYS A 316 -9.96 -7.53 18.87
N ASP A 317 -10.36 -7.13 20.08
CA ASP A 317 -11.39 -7.80 20.89
C ASP A 317 -12.76 -7.12 20.76
N VAL A 318 -12.86 -5.99 20.04
CA VAL A 318 -14.13 -5.26 19.86
C VAL A 318 -15.01 -6.01 18.86
N PRO A 319 -16.27 -6.35 19.23
CA PRO A 319 -17.21 -6.95 18.30
C PRO A 319 -17.53 -6.03 17.11
N VAL A 320 -17.47 -6.60 15.91
CA VAL A 320 -17.83 -5.92 14.66
C VAL A 320 -19.08 -6.57 14.07
N GLN A 321 -19.99 -5.74 13.56
CA GLN A 321 -21.12 -6.16 12.72
C GLN A 321 -20.91 -5.70 11.28
N VAL A 322 -21.54 -6.37 10.32
CA VAL A 322 -21.36 -6.09 8.89
C VAL A 322 -22.69 -5.80 8.21
N ILE A 323 -22.74 -4.75 7.40
CA ILE A 323 -23.94 -4.44 6.60
C ILE A 323 -24.18 -5.56 5.58
N ASP A 324 -25.32 -6.24 5.70
CA ASP A 324 -25.67 -7.38 4.85
C ASP A 324 -25.67 -7.06 3.35
N ALA A 325 -26.20 -5.89 2.97
CA ALA A 325 -26.28 -5.40 1.60
C ALA A 325 -24.90 -5.20 0.93
N THR A 326 -23.83 -5.12 1.72
CA THR A 326 -22.45 -4.95 1.21
C THR A 326 -21.74 -6.28 0.97
N ILE A 327 -22.28 -7.40 1.44
CA ILE A 327 -21.66 -8.72 1.33
C ILE A 327 -21.81 -9.21 -0.12
N ALA A 328 -20.73 -9.10 -0.89
CA ALA A 328 -20.70 -9.57 -2.27
C ALA A 328 -20.70 -11.10 -2.36
N ASP A 329 -21.28 -11.65 -3.42
CA ASP A 329 -21.30 -13.09 -3.69
C ASP A 329 -19.90 -13.73 -3.56
N GLY A 330 -19.80 -14.77 -2.73
CA GLY A 330 -18.56 -15.50 -2.47
C GLY A 330 -17.52 -14.75 -1.63
N MET A 331 -17.89 -13.67 -0.95
CA MET A 331 -17.05 -13.01 0.05
C MET A 331 -17.27 -13.66 1.41
N GLU A 332 -16.19 -14.10 2.06
CA GLU A 332 -16.25 -14.65 3.41
C GLU A 332 -15.98 -13.53 4.43
N VAL A 333 -16.98 -13.24 5.27
CA VAL A 333 -16.87 -12.23 6.32
C VAL A 333 -17.41 -12.82 7.62
N PRO A 334 -16.55 -13.19 8.59
CA PRO A 334 -16.96 -13.93 9.79
C PRO A 334 -17.44 -13.00 10.90
N TYR A 335 -18.35 -12.09 10.57
CA TYR A 335 -19.00 -11.18 11.51
C TYR A 335 -20.52 -11.31 11.40
N PRO A 336 -21.27 -11.06 12.48
CA PRO A 336 -22.72 -10.97 12.43
C PRO A 336 -23.17 -9.91 11.41
N ALA A 337 -24.18 -10.25 10.61
CA ALA A 337 -24.80 -9.33 9.68
C ALA A 337 -25.80 -8.41 10.41
N VAL A 338 -25.96 -7.19 9.92
CA VAL A 338 -26.96 -6.21 10.37
C VAL A 338 -27.52 -5.48 9.15
N SER A 339 -28.84 -5.24 9.10
CA SER A 339 -29.47 -4.53 7.98
C SER A 339 -29.38 -3.00 8.12
N LEU A 340 -29.64 -2.26 7.04
CA LEU A 340 -29.71 -0.79 7.10
C LEU A 340 -30.87 -0.30 7.97
N GLU A 341 -31.98 -1.04 8.03
CA GLU A 341 -33.12 -0.76 8.91
C GLU A 341 -32.75 -0.95 10.38
N GLU A 342 -32.04 -2.02 10.73
CA GLU A 342 -31.58 -2.24 12.11
C GLU A 342 -30.58 -1.15 12.56
N VAL A 343 -29.69 -0.71 11.66
CA VAL A 343 -28.79 0.42 11.92
C VAL A 343 -29.59 1.72 12.12
N THR A 344 -30.65 1.91 11.34
CA THR A 344 -31.52 3.09 11.42
C THR A 344 -32.20 3.22 12.78
N GLU A 345 -32.64 2.10 13.37
CA GLU A 345 -33.28 2.09 14.70
C GLU A 345 -32.32 2.47 15.83
N ARG A 346 -31.00 2.41 15.60
CA ARG A 346 -29.96 2.53 16.64
C ARG A 346 -28.84 3.50 16.25
N LYS A 347 -29.10 4.46 15.35
CA LYS A 347 -28.10 5.44 14.85
C LYS A 347 -27.21 6.06 15.93
N PRO A 348 -27.74 6.58 17.06
CA PRO A 348 -26.90 7.23 18.08
C PRO A 348 -25.93 6.27 18.79
N GLU A 349 -26.10 4.97 18.64
CA GLU A 349 -25.29 3.94 19.29
C GLU A 349 -24.16 3.43 18.38
N MET A 350 -24.02 3.93 17.14
CA MET A 350 -23.21 3.26 16.12
C MET A 350 -22.18 4.18 15.46
N VAL A 351 -21.07 3.57 15.05
CA VAL A 351 -20.14 4.13 14.06
C VAL A 351 -20.12 3.20 12.86
N TYR A 352 -20.46 3.74 11.68
CA TYR A 352 -20.48 2.99 10.42
C TYR A 352 -19.24 3.30 9.59
N PHE A 353 -18.39 2.29 9.44
CA PHE A 353 -17.21 2.31 8.60
C PHE A 353 -17.59 1.92 7.17
N PHE A 354 -17.58 2.88 6.24
CA PHE A 354 -18.09 2.69 4.88
C PHE A 354 -17.05 3.05 3.82
N LYS A 355 -17.28 2.60 2.58
CA LYS A 355 -16.50 2.99 1.40
C LYS A 355 -17.33 3.88 0.48
N PHE A 356 -16.66 4.68 -0.35
CA PHE A 356 -17.30 5.65 -1.23
C PHE A 356 -18.46 5.09 -2.10
N PRO A 357 -18.38 3.87 -2.69
CA PRO A 357 -19.52 3.29 -3.41
C PRO A 357 -20.79 3.11 -2.58
N ASP A 358 -20.67 2.98 -1.26
CA ASP A 358 -21.79 2.74 -0.34
C ASP A 358 -22.41 4.06 0.15
N LEU A 359 -21.99 5.21 -0.38
CA LEU A 359 -22.53 6.53 -0.02
C LEU A 359 -24.05 6.60 -0.24
N ALA A 360 -24.59 5.82 -1.17
CA ALA A 360 -26.03 5.72 -1.39
C ALA A 360 -26.80 5.20 -0.17
N HIS A 361 -26.16 4.44 0.73
CA HIS A 361 -26.79 3.99 1.98
C HIS A 361 -27.19 5.17 2.87
N MET A 362 -26.50 6.31 2.77
CA MET A 362 -26.90 7.53 3.49
C MET A 362 -28.29 8.01 3.11
N ILE A 363 -28.79 7.70 1.89
CA ILE A 363 -30.15 8.05 1.52
C ILE A 363 -31.13 7.32 2.44
N GLU A 364 -30.98 6.01 2.60
CA GLU A 364 -31.84 5.21 3.47
C GLU A 364 -31.61 5.54 4.95
N LEU A 365 -30.34 5.59 5.36
CA LEU A 365 -29.94 5.91 6.73
C LEU A 365 -30.27 7.34 7.18
N GLU A 366 -30.63 8.26 6.30
CA GLU A 366 -31.09 9.62 6.67
C GLU A 366 -32.58 9.86 6.41
N THR A 367 -33.28 8.92 5.75
CA THR A 367 -34.71 9.05 5.42
C THR A 367 -35.62 8.13 6.22
N LEU A 368 -35.11 6.96 6.60
CA LEU A 368 -35.73 6.06 7.58
C LEU A 368 -35.41 6.55 8.99
#